data_AF-A0A7K6MHG8-F1
#
_entry.id   AF-A0A7K6MHG8-F1
#
_cell.length_a   1.000
_cell.length_b   1.000
_cell.length_c   1.000
_cell.angle_alpha   90.00
_cell.angle_beta   90.00
_cell.angle_gamma   90.00
#
_symmetry.space_group_name_H-M   'P 1'
#
loop_
_entity.id
_entity.type
_entity.pdbx_description
1 polymer ?
#
loop_
_entity_poly.entity_id
_entity_poly.type
_entity_poly.pdbx_seq_one_letter_code
_entity_poly.pdbx_strand_id
1 'polypeptide(L)'
;LTHLWCTGQITNFEYLTHLNKHAGRSFNDLMQYPVFPFILSDYTNETLDLNDPSVYRNLVKPIAVQSKEKEDRYVDTYKDDPMPPVQPYHYGSHYSNSGTVLHFLVRLPPFTKMFLAYQDQSFDIPDRTFHSTNTTWRLSSYESMTDVKELIPEFFYLPDFLVNREGFDFGVRQNGDRVNHVNLPPWARNDPRLFILIHRQALESDHVSQTICHWIDLVFGYKQKGKASVQAINVFHP
;
A
#
# COMPACT_ATOMS: atom_id res chain seq x y z
N LEU A 1 -1.57 -3.77 24.98
CA LEU A 1 -1.10 -3.13 23.73
C LEU A 1 -1.87 -1.87 23.43
N THR A 2 -3.18 -1.92 23.15
CA THR A 2 -3.97 -0.72 22.82
C THR A 2 -3.87 0.39 23.87
N HIS A 3 -3.92 0.07 25.17
CA HIS A 3 -3.71 1.07 26.22
C HIS A 3 -2.33 1.74 26.17
N LEU A 4 -1.27 0.98 25.86
CA LEU A 4 0.10 1.52 25.72
C LEU A 4 0.16 2.48 24.51
N TRP A 5 -0.48 2.11 23.41
CA TRP A 5 -0.57 2.94 22.22
C TRP A 5 -1.35 4.23 22.48
N CYS A 6 -2.54 4.14 23.07
CA CYS A 6 -3.36 5.30 23.41
C CYS A 6 -2.71 6.26 24.43
N THR A 7 -1.77 5.76 25.24
CA THR A 7 -1.00 6.57 26.21
C THR A 7 0.36 7.02 25.66
N GLY A 8 0.66 6.77 24.38
CA GLY A 8 1.90 7.20 23.73
C GLY A 8 3.15 6.42 24.17
N GLN A 9 2.99 5.29 24.86
CA GLN A 9 4.11 4.44 25.31
C GLN A 9 4.68 3.57 24.18
N ILE A 10 3.90 3.36 23.11
CA ILE A 10 4.35 2.72 21.88
C ILE A 10 3.89 3.54 20.68
N THR A 11 4.71 3.54 19.64
CA THR A 11 4.50 4.26 18.38
C THR A 11 3.38 3.64 17.53
N ASN A 12 2.87 4.38 16.54
CA ASN A 12 1.90 3.88 15.57
C ASN A 12 2.47 2.66 14.83
N PHE A 13 3.73 2.72 14.41
CA PHE A 13 4.38 1.59 13.75
C PHE A 13 4.49 0.35 14.63
N GLU A 14 4.86 0.49 15.90
CA GLU A 14 4.95 -0.65 16.83
C GLU A 14 3.57 -1.27 17.03
N TYR A 15 2.54 -0.43 17.21
CA TYR A 15 1.18 -0.89 17.36
C TYR A 15 0.70 -1.64 16.10
N LEU A 16 0.93 -1.10 14.90
CA LEU A 16 0.63 -1.77 13.63
C LEU A 16 1.39 -3.08 13.47
N THR A 17 2.67 -3.12 13.85
CA THR A 17 3.48 -4.34 13.83
C THR A 17 2.89 -5.41 14.73
N HIS A 18 2.48 -5.04 15.93
CA HIS A 18 1.82 -5.93 16.86
C HIS A 18 0.45 -6.40 16.36
N LEU A 19 -0.37 -5.52 15.78
CA LEU A 19 -1.66 -5.89 15.19
C LEU A 19 -1.50 -6.91 14.06
N ASN A 20 -0.55 -6.67 13.15
CA ASN A 20 -0.22 -7.63 12.09
C ASN A 20 0.16 -8.99 12.66
N LYS A 21 1.06 -9.02 13.65
CA LYS A 21 1.48 -10.26 14.32
C LYS A 21 0.30 -10.99 14.98
N HIS A 22 -0.56 -10.26 15.69
CA HIS A 22 -1.74 -10.85 16.34
C HIS A 22 -2.80 -11.32 15.34
N ALA A 23 -2.86 -10.72 14.15
CA ALA A 23 -3.70 -11.16 13.04
C ALA A 23 -3.13 -12.37 12.27
N GLY A 24 -2.02 -12.96 12.74
CA GLY A 24 -1.39 -14.12 12.10
C GLY A 24 -0.45 -13.78 10.94
N ARG A 25 -0.21 -12.50 10.65
CA ARG A 25 0.68 -12.07 9.58
C ARG A 25 2.14 -12.24 9.96
N SER A 26 2.98 -12.63 8.99
CA SER A 26 4.40 -12.90 9.21
C SER A 26 5.25 -12.64 7.98
N PHE A 27 6.54 -12.39 8.19
CA PHE A 27 7.52 -12.25 7.10
C PHE A 27 7.90 -13.59 6.44
N ASN A 28 7.49 -14.72 7.04
CA ASN A 28 7.81 -16.06 6.55
C ASN A 28 6.82 -16.54 5.47
N ASP A 29 5.64 -15.95 5.40
CA ASP A 29 4.60 -16.29 4.41
C ASP A 29 4.18 -15.01 3.65
N LEU A 30 4.56 -14.93 2.37
CA LEU A 30 4.23 -13.77 1.53
C LEU A 30 2.72 -13.61 1.28
N MET A 31 1.92 -14.68 1.41
CA MET A 31 0.46 -14.59 1.31
C MET A 31 -0.15 -13.92 2.54
N GLN A 32 0.54 -13.95 3.66
CA GLN A 32 0.13 -13.35 4.94
C GLN A 32 1.16 -12.31 5.42
N TYR A 33 1.76 -11.58 4.47
CA TYR A 33 2.75 -10.57 4.81
C TYR A 33 2.12 -9.44 5.64
N PRO A 34 2.87 -8.77 6.53
CA PRO A 34 2.35 -7.60 7.24
C PRO A 34 1.89 -6.50 6.28
N VAL A 35 0.79 -5.85 6.61
CA VAL A 35 0.18 -4.77 5.82
C VAL A 35 0.19 -3.46 6.61
N PHE A 36 0.52 -2.37 5.93
CA PHE A 36 0.56 -1.02 6.46
C PHE A 36 -0.24 -0.08 5.54
N PRO A 37 -0.85 1.00 6.06
CA PRO A 37 -1.58 1.95 5.24
C PRO A 37 -0.64 2.80 4.37
N PHE A 38 -1.09 3.20 3.19
CA PHE A 38 -0.65 4.48 2.64
C PHE A 38 -0.99 5.61 3.62
N ILE A 39 -0.01 6.44 3.96
CA ILE A 39 -0.20 7.61 4.84
C ILE A 39 -0.29 8.90 4.06
N LEU A 40 0.63 9.10 3.11
CA LEU A 40 0.69 10.31 2.29
C LEU A 40 -0.10 10.15 0.99
N SER A 41 -0.68 11.25 0.53
CA SER A 41 -1.38 11.39 -0.75
C SER A 41 -0.61 12.26 -1.76
N ASP A 42 0.42 13.00 -1.32
CA ASP A 42 1.23 13.87 -2.18
C ASP A 42 2.59 13.25 -2.53
N TYR A 43 2.73 12.92 -3.81
CA TYR A 43 3.97 12.40 -4.41
C TYR A 43 4.45 13.26 -5.59
N THR A 44 3.98 14.51 -5.69
CA THR A 44 4.23 15.38 -6.85
C THR A 44 4.84 16.72 -6.51
N ASN A 45 4.61 17.26 -5.31
CA ASN A 45 5.13 18.58 -4.95
C ASN A 45 6.62 18.55 -4.57
N GLU A 46 7.28 19.70 -4.76
CA GLU A 46 8.68 19.96 -4.37
C GLU A 46 8.90 19.99 -2.86
N THR A 47 7.85 20.31 -2.11
CA THR A 47 7.87 20.42 -0.65
C THR A 47 6.68 19.70 -0.07
N LEU A 48 6.85 19.09 1.09
CA LEU A 48 5.81 18.41 1.84
C LEU A 48 5.70 19.04 3.23
N ASP A 49 4.56 19.68 3.52
CA ASP A 49 4.25 20.18 4.86
C ASP A 49 3.38 19.16 5.59
N LEU A 50 3.97 18.46 6.58
CA LEU A 50 3.26 17.47 7.38
C LEU A 50 2.22 18.09 8.34
N ASN A 51 2.12 19.42 8.44
CA ASN A 51 1.04 20.10 9.15
C ASN A 51 -0.19 20.35 8.27
N ASP A 52 -0.06 20.24 6.95
CA ASP A 52 -1.19 20.39 6.03
C ASP A 52 -1.97 19.06 5.96
N PRO A 53 -3.24 19.00 6.40
CA PRO A 53 -4.04 17.78 6.31
C PRO A 53 -4.24 17.28 4.89
N SER A 54 -4.08 18.13 3.86
CA SER A 54 -4.29 17.77 2.46
C SER A 54 -3.28 16.75 1.92
N VAL A 55 -2.08 16.67 2.54
CA VAL A 55 -1.02 15.75 2.12
C VAL A 55 -1.21 14.33 2.65
N TYR A 56 -2.23 14.11 3.48
CA TYR A 56 -2.55 12.82 4.05
C TYR A 56 -3.66 12.13 3.27
N ARG A 57 -3.57 10.79 3.23
CA ARG A 57 -4.65 9.94 2.77
C ARG A 57 -5.83 10.02 3.76
N ASN A 58 -7.06 9.91 3.24
CA ASN A 58 -8.23 9.67 4.07
C ASN A 58 -8.25 8.22 4.60
N LEU A 59 -7.82 8.02 5.84
CA LEU A 59 -7.78 6.71 6.53
C LEU A 59 -9.15 6.14 6.90
N VAL A 60 -10.23 6.92 6.76
CA VAL A 60 -11.61 6.42 6.93
C VAL A 60 -12.04 5.54 5.75
N LYS A 61 -11.38 5.71 4.61
CA LYS A 61 -11.74 5.11 3.32
C LYS A 61 -10.70 4.05 2.90
N PRO A 62 -11.13 2.93 2.29
CA PRO A 62 -10.22 2.00 1.62
C PRO A 62 -9.35 2.69 0.56
N ILE A 63 -8.25 2.05 0.16
CA ILE A 63 -7.25 2.68 -0.72
C ILE A 63 -7.86 3.05 -2.06
N ALA A 64 -8.73 2.21 -2.61
CA ALA A 64 -9.32 2.38 -3.94
C ALA A 64 -10.35 3.52 -4.06
N VAL A 65 -10.79 4.10 -2.93
CA VAL A 65 -11.89 5.08 -2.85
C VAL A 65 -11.43 6.39 -2.19
N GLN A 66 -10.28 6.90 -2.62
CA GLN A 66 -9.77 8.21 -2.20
C GLN A 66 -10.31 9.36 -3.04
N SER A 67 -10.92 9.06 -4.20
CA SER A 67 -11.67 10.00 -5.05
C SER A 67 -13.16 9.67 -5.00
N LYS A 68 -13.99 10.66 -4.68
CA LYS A 68 -15.43 10.51 -4.53
C LYS A 68 -16.11 10.10 -5.83
N GLU A 69 -15.57 10.57 -6.95
CA GLU A 69 -16.05 10.31 -8.32
C GLU A 69 -15.95 8.84 -8.72
N LYS A 70 -15.17 8.04 -7.99
CA LYS A 70 -14.98 6.61 -8.24
C LYS A 70 -15.81 5.71 -7.33
N GLU A 71 -16.40 6.23 -6.25
CA GLU A 71 -17.14 5.43 -5.26
C GLU A 71 -18.32 4.69 -5.89
N ASP A 72 -19.13 5.38 -6.69
CA ASP A 72 -20.34 4.81 -7.32
C ASP A 72 -20.02 3.57 -8.15
N ARG A 73 -18.86 3.55 -8.82
CA ARG A 73 -18.44 2.42 -9.63
C ARG A 73 -18.16 1.16 -8.81
N TYR A 74 -17.55 1.29 -7.63
CA TYR A 74 -17.32 0.14 -6.75
C TYR A 74 -18.64 -0.34 -6.15
N VAL A 75 -19.52 0.60 -5.78
CA VAL A 75 -20.86 0.29 -5.28
C VAL A 75 -21.68 -0.47 -6.35
N ASP A 76 -21.61 -0.05 -7.61
CA ASP A 76 -22.30 -0.72 -8.71
C ASP A 76 -21.70 -2.10 -8.99
N THR A 77 -20.36 -2.25 -8.91
CA THR A 77 -19.70 -3.57 -8.99
C THR A 77 -20.22 -4.54 -7.93
N TYR A 78 -20.47 -4.06 -6.71
CA TYR A 78 -21.07 -4.89 -5.65
C TYR A 78 -22.55 -5.19 -5.87
N LYS A 79 -23.29 -4.34 -6.60
CA LYS A 79 -24.70 -4.61 -6.93
C LYS A 79 -24.86 -5.57 -8.09
N ASP A 80 -23.87 -5.62 -8.98
CA ASP A 80 -23.81 -6.58 -10.09
C ASP A 80 -23.61 -7.98 -9.51
N ASP A 81 -24.72 -8.62 -9.11
CA ASP A 81 -24.79 -9.92 -8.44
C ASP A 81 -24.09 -10.99 -9.30
N PRO A 82 -22.90 -11.46 -8.92
CA PRO A 82 -22.18 -12.42 -9.74
C PRO A 82 -22.91 -13.77 -9.72
N MET A 83 -22.77 -14.55 -10.79
CA MET A 83 -23.40 -15.88 -10.82
C MET A 83 -22.86 -16.74 -9.66
N PRO A 84 -23.74 -17.46 -8.93
CA PRO A 84 -23.32 -18.40 -7.89
C PRO A 84 -22.25 -19.37 -8.41
N PRO A 85 -21.24 -19.72 -7.60
CA PRO A 85 -21.16 -19.59 -6.14
C PRO A 85 -20.51 -18.30 -5.62
N VAL A 86 -20.18 -17.34 -6.48
CA VAL A 86 -19.46 -16.13 -6.09
C VAL A 86 -20.40 -15.19 -5.34
N GLN A 87 -19.95 -14.63 -4.21
CA GLN A 87 -20.70 -13.60 -3.48
C GLN A 87 -20.34 -12.21 -4.02
N PRO A 88 -21.22 -11.20 -3.88
CA PRO A 88 -20.90 -9.84 -4.29
C PRO A 88 -19.66 -9.25 -3.59
N TYR A 89 -18.86 -8.50 -4.34
CA TYR A 89 -17.63 -7.87 -3.85
C TYR A 89 -17.41 -6.50 -4.52
N HIS A 90 -16.68 -5.61 -3.85
CA HIS A 90 -16.22 -4.35 -4.43
C HIS A 90 -14.92 -4.55 -5.21
N TYR A 91 -14.03 -5.43 -4.72
CA TYR A 91 -12.68 -5.60 -5.23
C TYR A 91 -12.38 -7.05 -5.61
N GLY A 92 -12.05 -7.28 -6.89
CA GLY A 92 -11.61 -8.59 -7.38
C GLY A 92 -10.16 -8.93 -7.04
N SER A 93 -9.40 -7.98 -6.50
CA SER A 93 -8.02 -8.15 -6.05
C SER A 93 -7.88 -7.74 -4.60
N HIS A 94 -6.96 -8.38 -3.88
CA HIS A 94 -6.72 -8.11 -2.46
C HIS A 94 -5.60 -7.09 -2.25
N TYR A 95 -5.70 -6.26 -1.20
CA TYR A 95 -4.74 -5.21 -0.88
C TYR A 95 -3.36 -5.71 -0.41
N SER A 96 -3.26 -7.00 -0.09
CA SER A 96 -2.04 -7.66 0.38
C SER A 96 -2.03 -9.09 -0.15
N ASN A 97 -1.02 -9.41 -0.96
CA ASN A 97 -0.79 -10.74 -1.53
C ASN A 97 0.70 -10.87 -1.90
N SER A 98 1.14 -12.09 -2.21
CA SER A 98 2.53 -12.37 -2.57
C SER A 98 3.03 -11.53 -3.75
N GLY A 99 2.21 -11.36 -4.79
CA GLY A 99 2.53 -10.52 -5.95
C GLY A 99 2.81 -9.06 -5.57
N THR A 100 2.05 -8.50 -4.62
CA THR A 100 2.24 -7.13 -4.10
C THR A 100 3.55 -6.99 -3.36
N VAL A 101 3.87 -7.94 -2.48
CA VAL A 101 5.13 -7.92 -1.72
C VAL A 101 6.32 -8.05 -2.65
N LEU A 102 6.27 -9.01 -3.58
CA LEU A 102 7.33 -9.22 -4.56
C LEU A 102 7.47 -8.03 -5.51
N HIS A 103 6.37 -7.39 -5.90
CA HIS A 103 6.38 -6.17 -6.71
C HIS A 103 7.17 -5.04 -6.02
N PHE A 104 6.91 -4.77 -4.73
CA PHE A 104 7.65 -3.75 -3.99
C PHE A 104 9.11 -4.14 -3.77
N LEU A 105 9.38 -5.40 -3.41
CA LEU A 105 10.70 -5.85 -2.99
C LEU A 105 11.56 -6.41 -4.13
N VAL A 106 11.13 -6.30 -5.40
CA VAL A 106 11.81 -6.91 -6.55
C VAL A 106 13.31 -6.55 -6.67
N ARG A 107 13.74 -5.41 -6.10
CA ARG A 107 15.15 -4.94 -6.10
C ARG A 107 16.00 -5.52 -4.99
N LEU A 108 15.41 -6.22 -4.02
CA LEU A 108 16.08 -6.69 -2.81
C LEU A 108 16.18 -8.21 -2.82
N PRO A 109 17.38 -8.81 -2.83
CA PRO A 109 17.54 -10.25 -2.58
C PRO A 109 17.07 -10.63 -1.16
N PRO A 110 16.43 -11.80 -0.96
CA PRO A 110 16.15 -12.85 -1.95
C PRO A 110 14.86 -12.64 -2.76
N PHE A 111 14.09 -11.58 -2.51
CA PHE A 111 12.79 -11.34 -3.15
C PHE A 111 12.89 -11.23 -4.68
N THR A 112 14.00 -10.74 -5.23
CA THR A 112 14.26 -10.76 -6.67
C THR A 112 14.15 -12.18 -7.25
N LYS A 113 14.79 -13.17 -6.63
CA LYS A 113 14.75 -14.57 -7.09
C LYS A 113 13.35 -15.15 -6.93
N MET A 114 12.66 -14.80 -5.86
CA MET A 114 11.26 -15.22 -5.63
C MET A 114 10.32 -14.61 -6.67
N PHE A 115 10.54 -13.35 -7.06
CA PHE A 115 9.79 -12.67 -8.13
C PHE A 115 9.99 -13.39 -9.47
N LEU A 116 11.23 -13.68 -9.85
CA LEU A 116 11.52 -14.42 -11.08
C LEU A 116 10.85 -15.80 -11.07
N ALA A 117 10.90 -16.52 -9.95
CA ALA A 117 10.20 -17.80 -9.82
C ALA A 117 8.67 -17.65 -9.93
N TYR A 118 8.12 -16.54 -9.47
CA TYR A 118 6.69 -16.22 -9.56
C TYR A 118 6.26 -15.79 -10.98
N GLN A 119 7.19 -15.31 -11.82
CA GLN A 119 6.97 -14.80 -13.19
C GLN A 119 7.74 -15.63 -14.23
N ASP A 120 7.72 -16.96 -14.11
CA ASP A 120 8.29 -17.89 -15.11
C ASP A 120 9.74 -17.58 -15.54
N GLN A 121 10.59 -17.25 -14.57
CA GLN A 121 12.00 -16.89 -14.71
C GLN A 121 12.28 -15.59 -15.50
N SER A 122 11.29 -14.69 -15.60
CA SER A 122 11.44 -13.38 -16.23
C SER A 122 11.07 -12.25 -15.27
N PHE A 123 11.65 -11.06 -15.50
CA PHE A 123 11.07 -9.84 -14.95
C PHE A 123 9.73 -9.53 -15.64
N ASP A 124 8.88 -8.75 -14.97
CA ASP A 124 7.63 -8.26 -15.56
C ASP A 124 7.91 -7.31 -16.72
N ILE A 125 6.87 -6.94 -17.46
CA ILE A 125 6.99 -5.83 -18.39
C ILE A 125 7.39 -4.55 -17.64
N PRO A 126 8.25 -3.70 -18.23
CA PRO A 126 8.81 -2.55 -17.52
C PRO A 126 7.73 -1.60 -16.98
N ASP A 127 6.62 -1.41 -17.71
CA ASP A 127 5.51 -0.54 -17.31
C ASP A 127 4.75 -1.03 -16.06
N ARG A 128 4.77 -2.33 -15.76
CA ARG A 128 4.15 -2.92 -14.57
C ARG A 128 5.12 -3.11 -13.40
N THR A 129 6.42 -3.01 -13.66
CA THR A 129 7.43 -3.09 -12.61
C THR A 129 7.32 -1.86 -11.69
N PHE A 130 7.54 -2.05 -10.39
CA PHE A 130 7.52 -0.95 -9.42
C PHE A 130 8.58 0.09 -9.79
N HIS A 131 8.19 1.21 -10.40
CA HIS A 131 9.12 2.20 -10.94
C HIS A 131 8.94 3.60 -10.36
N SER A 132 7.82 3.88 -9.69
CA SER A 132 7.50 5.21 -9.17
C SER A 132 6.48 5.11 -8.04
N THR A 133 6.75 5.78 -6.92
CA THR A 133 5.80 5.84 -5.80
C THR A 133 4.56 6.64 -6.16
N ASN A 134 4.71 7.70 -6.97
CA ASN A 134 3.57 8.46 -7.49
C ASN A 134 2.69 7.60 -8.38
N THR A 135 3.28 6.81 -9.29
CA THR A 135 2.49 5.90 -10.14
C THR A 135 1.74 4.87 -9.29
N THR A 136 2.39 4.27 -8.29
CA THR A 136 1.73 3.33 -7.37
C THR A 136 0.57 3.98 -6.63
N TRP A 137 0.76 5.17 -6.05
CA TRP A 137 -0.32 5.90 -5.38
C TRP A 137 -1.50 6.13 -6.32
N ARG A 138 -1.26 6.70 -7.51
CA ARG A 138 -2.30 6.98 -8.51
C ARG A 138 -3.10 5.74 -8.89
N LEU A 139 -2.39 4.67 -9.25
CA LEU A 139 -2.99 3.39 -9.64
C LEU A 139 -3.82 2.81 -8.50
N SER A 140 -3.27 2.73 -7.29
CA SER A 140 -3.96 2.10 -6.16
C SER A 140 -5.12 2.95 -5.61
N SER A 141 -5.07 4.28 -5.76
CA SER A 141 -6.00 5.18 -5.07
C SER A 141 -7.18 5.70 -5.89
N TYR A 142 -7.02 5.90 -7.20
CA TYR A 142 -8.09 6.45 -8.04
C TYR A 142 -8.03 6.13 -9.54
N GLU A 143 -6.90 5.68 -10.09
CA GLU A 143 -6.78 5.44 -11.54
C GLU A 143 -7.18 4.04 -11.96
N SER A 144 -6.75 3.01 -11.20
CA SER A 144 -7.07 1.62 -11.50
C SER A 144 -8.25 1.13 -10.69
N MET A 145 -9.06 0.26 -11.30
CA MET A 145 -10.15 -0.45 -10.63
C MET A 145 -9.69 -1.80 -10.05
N THR A 146 -8.51 -2.27 -10.45
CA THR A 146 -7.99 -3.59 -10.09
C THR A 146 -6.76 -3.50 -9.21
N ASP A 147 -6.11 -2.34 -9.16
CA ASP A 147 -4.99 -2.09 -8.26
C ASP A 147 -5.52 -1.50 -6.96
N VAL A 148 -5.47 -2.27 -5.88
CA VAL A 148 -5.96 -1.86 -4.55
C VAL A 148 -4.93 -2.17 -3.47
N LYS A 149 -3.64 -2.15 -3.83
CA LYS A 149 -2.54 -2.50 -2.92
C LYS A 149 -2.46 -1.52 -1.76
N GLU A 150 -2.26 -2.05 -0.56
CA GLU A 150 -1.77 -1.28 0.59
C GLU A 150 -0.24 -1.44 0.69
N LEU A 151 0.39 -0.65 1.57
CA LEU A 151 1.84 -0.68 1.74
C LEU A 151 2.31 -1.88 2.57
N ILE A 152 3.61 -2.10 2.50
CA ILE A 152 4.36 -3.03 3.37
C ILE A 152 5.17 -2.24 4.41
N PRO A 153 5.56 -2.84 5.54
CA PRO A 153 6.31 -2.16 6.60
C PRO A 153 7.60 -1.46 6.12
N GLU A 154 8.25 -1.99 5.09
CA GLU A 154 9.53 -1.52 4.55
C GLU A 154 9.50 -0.05 4.14
N PHE A 155 8.34 0.48 3.74
CA PHE A 155 8.13 1.91 3.45
C PHE A 155 8.37 2.84 4.65
N PHE A 156 8.54 2.30 5.86
CA PHE A 156 8.70 3.07 7.09
C PHE A 156 10.01 2.79 7.83
N TYR A 157 10.89 1.94 7.29
CA TYR A 157 12.20 1.67 7.92
C TYR A 157 13.32 1.24 6.97
N LEU A 158 13.04 0.80 5.74
CA LEU A 158 14.05 0.20 4.86
C LEU A 158 14.18 0.98 3.54
N PRO A 159 15.25 1.77 3.33
CA PRO A 159 15.44 2.50 2.08
C PRO A 159 15.92 1.62 0.92
N ASP A 160 16.52 0.47 1.20
CA ASP A 160 17.24 -0.34 0.22
C ASP A 160 16.37 -0.91 -0.89
N PHE A 161 15.09 -1.21 -0.64
CA PHE A 161 14.19 -1.75 -1.68
C PHE A 161 13.87 -0.73 -2.80
N LEU A 162 14.15 0.56 -2.57
CA LEU A 162 13.96 1.63 -3.56
C LEU A 162 15.15 1.75 -4.53
N VAL A 163 16.26 1.07 -4.23
CA VAL A 163 17.53 1.23 -4.95
C VAL A 163 17.89 -0.08 -5.65
N ASN A 164 18.04 -0.05 -6.97
CA ASN A 164 18.63 -1.15 -7.73
C ASN A 164 20.15 -1.22 -7.52
N ARG A 165 20.59 -1.73 -6.36
CA ARG A 165 22.02 -1.86 -6.03
C ARG A 165 22.72 -2.94 -6.85
N GLU A 166 22.00 -4.01 -7.19
CA GLU A 166 22.54 -5.16 -7.92
C GLU A 166 22.63 -4.90 -9.44
N GLY A 167 22.12 -3.77 -9.93
CA GLY A 167 22.18 -3.43 -11.36
C GLY A 167 21.30 -4.33 -12.23
N PHE A 168 20.16 -4.81 -11.73
CA PHE A 168 19.21 -5.60 -12.50
C PHE A 168 18.69 -4.83 -13.72
N ASP A 169 18.51 -5.51 -14.85
CA ASP A 169 17.89 -4.94 -16.04
C ASP A 169 16.38 -5.17 -16.02
N PHE A 170 15.64 -4.15 -15.58
CA PHE A 170 14.17 -4.14 -15.61
C PHE A 170 13.61 -3.65 -16.96
N GLY A 171 14.45 -3.39 -17.95
CA GLY A 171 14.05 -2.95 -19.28
C GLY A 171 13.66 -1.48 -19.38
N VAL A 172 12.97 -1.17 -20.48
CA VAL A 172 12.58 0.20 -20.87
C VAL A 172 11.07 0.25 -21.08
N ARG A 173 10.41 1.19 -20.43
CA ARG A 173 8.96 1.42 -20.55
C ARG A 173 8.58 1.89 -21.95
N GLN A 174 7.29 1.79 -22.26
CA GLN A 174 6.75 2.26 -23.55
C GLN A 174 7.04 3.75 -23.82
N ASN A 175 7.15 4.56 -22.77
CA ASN A 175 7.48 5.97 -22.88
C ASN A 175 8.99 6.27 -23.09
N GLY A 176 9.82 5.24 -23.19
CA GLY A 176 11.27 5.35 -23.39
C GLY A 176 12.10 5.41 -22.10
N ASP A 177 11.47 5.49 -20.92
CA ASP A 177 12.21 5.57 -19.67
C ASP A 177 12.71 4.18 -19.23
N ARG A 178 13.99 4.11 -18.88
CA ARG A 178 14.59 2.90 -18.29
C ARG A 178 14.11 2.73 -16.85
N VAL A 179 13.70 1.50 -16.51
CA VAL A 179 13.38 1.15 -15.12
C VAL A 179 14.67 0.81 -14.38
N ASN A 180 14.98 1.56 -13.33
CA ASN A 180 16.18 1.35 -12.51
C ASN A 180 15.86 1.55 -11.01
N HIS A 181 16.39 2.60 -10.36
CA HIS A 181 15.93 3.02 -9.04
C HIS A 181 14.44 3.42 -9.11
N VAL A 182 13.75 3.33 -7.97
CA VAL A 182 12.37 3.81 -7.89
C VAL A 182 12.37 5.33 -7.96
N ASN A 183 11.52 5.89 -8.82
CA ASN A 183 11.31 7.33 -8.89
C ASN A 183 10.59 7.79 -7.62
N LEU A 184 11.28 8.63 -6.84
CA LEU A 184 10.80 9.19 -5.59
C LEU A 184 10.14 10.55 -5.84
N PRO A 185 9.27 11.01 -4.93
CA PRO A 185 8.66 12.32 -5.07
C PRO A 185 9.70 13.44 -4.92
N PRO A 186 9.48 14.62 -5.51
CA PRO A 186 10.48 15.69 -5.52
C PRO A 186 10.93 16.15 -4.11
N TRP A 187 10.01 16.18 -3.14
CA TRP A 187 10.32 16.49 -1.75
C TRP A 187 11.33 15.52 -1.09
N ALA A 188 11.50 14.31 -1.63
CA ALA A 188 12.51 13.34 -1.19
C ALA A 188 13.89 13.56 -1.84
N ARG A 189 14.04 14.48 -2.80
CA ARG A 189 15.32 14.90 -3.40
C ARG A 189 16.17 13.76 -3.93
N ASN A 190 15.53 12.72 -4.47
CA ASN A 190 16.17 11.47 -4.90
C ASN A 190 16.97 10.76 -3.80
N ASP A 191 16.66 11.00 -2.52
CA ASP A 191 17.26 10.32 -1.37
C ASP A 191 16.25 9.32 -0.76
N PRO A 192 16.46 8.00 -0.97
CA PRO A 192 15.65 6.94 -0.38
C PRO A 192 15.59 6.99 1.14
N ARG A 193 16.66 7.45 1.81
CA ARG A 193 16.66 7.56 3.29
C ARG A 193 15.75 8.69 3.74
N LEU A 194 15.84 9.86 3.08
CA LEU A 194 14.95 10.98 3.35
C LEU A 194 13.49 10.59 3.13
N PHE A 195 13.20 9.86 2.05
CA PHE A 195 11.87 9.32 1.77
C PHE A 195 11.32 8.47 2.93
N ILE A 196 12.10 7.49 3.40
CA ILE A 196 11.71 6.63 4.52
C ILE A 196 11.55 7.41 5.82
N LEU A 197 12.45 8.36 6.11
CA LEU A 197 12.37 9.19 7.31
C LEU A 197 11.08 10.03 7.32
N ILE A 198 10.73 10.64 6.19
CA ILE A 198 9.49 11.41 6.05
C ILE A 198 8.26 10.51 6.16
N HIS A 199 8.26 9.34 5.51
CA HIS A 199 7.17 8.36 5.67
C HIS A 199 6.98 7.94 7.13
N ARG A 200 8.09 7.71 7.84
CA ARG A 200 8.03 7.37 9.26
C ARG A 200 7.52 8.54 10.10
N GLN A 201 7.99 9.76 9.85
CA GLN A 201 7.52 10.95 10.53
C GLN A 201 6.02 11.21 10.28
N ALA A 202 5.55 11.01 9.05
CA ALA A 202 4.14 11.14 8.71
C ALA A 202 3.29 10.08 9.42
N LEU A 203 3.74 8.83 9.48
CA LEU A 203 3.05 7.76 10.22
C LEU A 203 2.92 8.08 11.72
N GLU A 204 3.92 8.72 12.31
CA GLU A 204 3.92 9.10 13.73
C GLU A 204 3.32 10.50 13.99
N SER A 205 2.71 11.15 12.99
CA SER A 205 2.12 12.48 13.17
C SER A 205 0.86 12.45 14.03
N ASP A 206 0.52 13.59 14.64
CA ASP A 206 -0.71 13.74 15.41
C ASP A 206 -1.96 13.48 14.55
N HIS A 207 -1.93 13.92 13.28
CA HIS A 207 -3.01 13.69 12.33
C HIS A 207 -3.29 12.19 12.14
N VAL A 208 -2.25 11.39 11.94
CA VAL A 208 -2.38 9.94 11.77
C VAL A 208 -2.77 9.28 13.09
N SER A 209 -2.17 9.67 14.20
CA SER A 209 -2.48 9.11 15.53
C SER A 209 -3.96 9.26 15.90
N GLN A 210 -4.61 10.36 15.48
CA GLN A 210 -6.03 10.60 15.72
C GLN A 210 -6.97 9.81 14.79
N THR A 211 -6.49 9.34 13.64
CA THR A 211 -7.35 8.82 12.55
C THR A 211 -7.07 7.38 12.15
N ILE A 212 -5.89 6.83 12.47
CA ILE A 212 -5.45 5.50 12.04
C ILE A 212 -6.32 4.36 12.59
N CYS A 213 -7.03 4.58 13.68
CA CYS A 213 -8.04 3.64 14.20
C CYS A 213 -9.10 3.29 13.15
N HIS A 214 -9.46 4.23 12.27
CA HIS A 214 -10.42 3.98 11.21
C HIS A 214 -9.89 3.04 10.13
N TRP A 215 -8.59 3.12 9.80
CA TRP A 215 -7.96 2.17 8.89
C TRP A 215 -7.83 0.80 9.54
N ILE A 216 -7.50 0.75 10.84
CA ILE A 216 -7.49 -0.49 11.61
C ILE A 216 -8.86 -1.17 11.56
N ASP A 217 -9.96 -0.41 11.65
CA ASP A 217 -11.32 -0.97 11.52
C ASP A 217 -11.58 -1.62 10.16
N LEU A 218 -11.02 -1.07 9.08
CA LEU A 218 -11.14 -1.61 7.73
C LEU A 218 -10.38 -2.94 7.58
N VAL A 219 -9.16 -3.01 8.13
CA VAL A 219 -8.26 -4.15 7.89
C VAL A 219 -8.39 -5.25 8.94
N PHE A 220 -8.54 -4.88 10.22
CA PHE A 220 -8.53 -5.81 11.37
C PHE A 220 -9.78 -5.74 12.24
N GLY A 221 -10.57 -4.67 12.13
CA GLY A 221 -11.71 -4.43 13.00
C GLY A 221 -13.06 -4.75 12.37
N TYR A 222 -14.09 -4.05 12.84
CA TYR A 222 -15.49 -4.41 12.56
C TYR A 222 -15.94 -4.09 11.12
N LYS A 223 -15.20 -3.26 10.38
CA LYS A 223 -15.46 -2.94 8.96
C LYS A 223 -14.78 -3.93 8.00
N GLN A 224 -14.14 -4.98 8.50
CA GLN A 224 -13.56 -6.01 7.65
C GLN A 224 -14.63 -6.89 6.97
N LYS A 225 -15.76 -7.16 7.64
CA LYS A 225 -16.82 -8.05 7.15
C LYS A 225 -18.24 -7.55 7.44
N GLY A 226 -19.23 -8.19 6.84
CA GLY A 226 -20.65 -7.93 7.09
C GLY A 226 -21.12 -6.56 6.62
N LYS A 227 -22.25 -6.08 7.17
CA LYS A 227 -22.89 -4.83 6.72
C LYS A 227 -21.98 -3.60 6.83
N ALA A 228 -21.14 -3.55 7.86
CA ALA A 228 -20.20 -2.44 8.06
C ALA A 228 -19.13 -2.38 6.95
N SER A 229 -18.65 -3.54 6.48
CA SER A 229 -17.76 -3.63 5.32
C SER A 229 -18.43 -3.14 4.04
N VAL A 230 -19.69 -3.53 3.81
CA VAL A 230 -20.45 -3.07 2.63
C VAL A 230 -20.62 -1.55 2.63
N GLN A 231 -21.02 -0.97 3.76
CA GLN A 231 -21.16 0.48 3.91
C GLN A 231 -19.85 1.25 3.73
N ALA A 232 -18.73 0.62 4.11
CA ALA A 232 -17.39 1.19 3.95
C ALA A 232 -16.78 0.95 2.55
N ILE A 233 -17.50 0.28 1.64
CA ILE A 233 -17.00 -0.13 0.32
C ILE A 233 -15.75 -1.03 0.49
N ASN A 234 -15.76 -1.96 1.44
CA ASN A 234 -14.55 -2.69 1.88
C ASN A 234 -14.68 -4.23 1.71
N VAL A 235 -15.45 -4.68 0.73
CA VAL A 235 -15.67 -6.12 0.48
C VAL A 235 -14.75 -6.60 -0.62
N PHE A 236 -13.88 -7.55 -0.30
CA PHE A 236 -12.98 -8.21 -1.24
C PHE A 236 -13.59 -9.53 -1.70
N HIS A 237 -13.20 -9.98 -2.89
CA HIS A 237 -13.54 -11.32 -3.37
C HIS A 237 -13.12 -12.37 -2.31
N PRO A 238 -14.01 -13.32 -1.96
CA PRO A 238 -13.76 -14.35 -0.95
C PRO A 238 -12.66 -15.35 -1.34
#